data_AF-A0A0D2M5I0-F1
#
_entry.id   AF-A0A0D2M5I0-F1
#
_cell.length_a   1.000
_cell.length_b   1.000
_cell.length_c   1.000
_cell.angle_alpha   90.00
_cell.angle_beta   90.00
_cell.angle_gamma   90.00
#
_symmetry.space_group_name_H-M   'P 1'
#
loop_
_entity.id
_entity.type
_entity.pdbx_description
1 polymer ?
#
loop_
_entity_poly.entity_id
_entity_poly.type
_entity_poly.pdbx_seq_one_letter_code
_entity_poly.pdbx_strand_id
1 'polypeptide(L)' 'MQRRSFADLPAHTEMQMPSLSPTMTQGNIAVWKKKEGASISPGDVLAEVETDKATIEWEAQEEGFLAKIIKGD' A
#
# COMPACT_ATOMS: atom_id res chain seq x y z
N MET A 1 -20.15 -20.90 4.99
CA MET A 1 -19.39 -19.88 4.24
C MET A 1 -17.91 -20.23 4.34
N GLN A 2 -17.33 -20.74 3.26
CA GLN A 2 -15.92 -21.13 3.21
C GLN A 2 -15.09 -19.83 3.19
N ARG A 3 -14.45 -19.50 4.31
CA ARG A 3 -13.43 -18.45 4.36
C ARG A 3 -12.36 -18.88 3.36
N ARG A 4 -12.25 -18.20 2.22
CA ARG A 4 -11.17 -18.44 1.26
C ARG A 4 -9.87 -18.29 2.04
N SER A 5 -9.21 -19.42 2.28
CA SER A 5 -7.89 -19.45 2.87
C SER A 5 -6.97 -18.63 1.95
N PHE A 6 -6.11 -17.79 2.52
CA PHE A 6 -5.09 -17.06 1.77
C PHE A 6 -4.11 -17.98 1.01
N ALA A 7 -4.22 -19.30 1.18
CA ALA A 7 -3.33 -20.31 0.62
C ALA A 7 -3.46 -20.55 -0.91
N ASP A 8 -4.51 -20.05 -1.58
CA ASP A 8 -4.74 -20.28 -3.01
C ASP A 8 -4.53 -19.03 -3.90
N LEU A 9 -3.98 -17.94 -3.35
CA LEU A 9 -3.67 -16.76 -4.17
C LEU A 9 -2.42 -17.04 -5.02
N PRO A 10 -2.37 -16.57 -6.28
CA PRO A 10 -1.15 -16.63 -7.08
C PRO A 10 0.00 -15.91 -6.36
N ALA A 11 1.24 -16.20 -6.77
CA ALA A 11 2.43 -15.55 -6.21
C ALA A 11 2.22 -14.02 -6.18
N HIS A 12 2.32 -13.43 -5.00
CA HIS A 12 2.10 -12.01 -4.75
C HIS A 12 3.09 -11.51 -3.71
N THR A 13 3.31 -10.20 -3.74
CA THR A 13 4.18 -9.52 -2.78
C THR A 13 3.32 -8.75 -1.80
N GLU A 14 3.52 -8.97 -0.51
CA GLU A 14 2.91 -8.15 0.53
C GLU A 14 3.66 -6.83 0.64
N MET A 15 2.98 -5.71 0.35
CA MET A 15 3.53 -4.39 0.55
C MET A 15 3.30 -3.93 2.00
N GLN A 16 4.38 -3.82 2.75
CA GLN A 16 4.38 -3.22 4.08
C GLN A 16 4.60 -1.71 3.97
N MET A 17 4.07 -0.94 4.92
CA MET A 17 4.28 0.51 4.96
C MET A 17 5.78 0.80 5.10
N PRO A 18 6.41 1.54 4.16
CA PRO A 18 7.81 1.87 4.25
C PRO A 18 8.05 2.94 5.31
N SER A 19 9.29 3.05 5.77
CA SER A 19 9.69 4.19 6.57
C SER A 19 9.83 5.43 5.68
N LEU A 20 8.83 6.31 5.72
CA LEU A 20 8.82 7.56 4.93
C LEU A 20 9.56 8.71 5.62
N SER A 21 9.99 8.53 6.88
CA SER A 21 10.81 9.49 7.61
C SER A 21 11.68 8.77 8.65
N PRO A 22 12.91 9.23 8.91
CA PRO A 22 13.83 8.59 9.87
C PRO A 22 13.28 8.51 11.30
N THR A 23 12.28 9.33 11.66
CA THR A 23 11.62 9.29 12.97
C THR A 23 10.22 8.68 12.93
N MET A 24 9.76 8.20 11.76
CA MET A 24 8.41 7.66 11.60
C MET A 24 8.29 6.29 12.28
N THR A 25 7.45 6.20 13.30
CA THR A 25 7.15 4.92 13.98
C THR A 25 5.79 4.37 13.56
N GLN A 26 4.85 5.26 13.26
CA GLN A 26 3.51 4.93 12.76
C GLN A 26 3.11 5.96 11.71
N GLY A 27 2.34 5.52 10.71
CA GLY A 27 1.69 6.36 9.73
C GLY A 27 0.25 5.89 9.55
N ASN A 28 -0.65 6.83 9.34
CA ASN A 28 -2.04 6.54 9.00
C ASN A 28 -2.22 6.68 7.48
N ILE A 29 -2.96 5.77 6.86
CA ILE A 29 -3.31 5.95 5.44
C ILE A 29 -4.43 6.98 5.40
N ALA A 30 -4.16 8.13 4.79
CA ALA A 30 -5.13 9.20 4.63
C ALA A 30 -6.04 8.91 3.42
N VAL A 31 -5.43 8.63 2.26
CA VAL A 31 -6.16 8.40 1.01
C VAL A 31 -5.40 7.43 0.10
N TRP A 32 -6.07 6.38 -0.37
CA TRP A 32 -5.56 5.56 -1.48
C TRP A 32 -5.70 6.29 -2.82
N LYS A 33 -4.59 6.50 -3.52
CA LYS A 33 -4.57 7.07 -4.88
C LYS A 33 -4.71 6.01 -5.96
N LYS A 34 -4.27 4.77 -5.68
CA LYS A 34 -4.46 3.60 -6.55
C LYS A 34 -5.62 2.73 -6.05
N LYS A 35 -6.32 2.11 -7.01
CA LYS A 35 -7.43 1.18 -6.75
C LYS A 35 -7.03 -0.25 -7.09
N GLU A 36 -7.75 -1.22 -6.53
CA GLU A 36 -7.54 -2.64 -6.84
C GLU A 36 -7.71 -2.89 -8.34
N GLY A 37 -6.79 -3.67 -8.92
CA GLY A 37 -6.68 -3.91 -10.36
C GLY A 37 -5.90 -2.84 -11.14
N ALA A 38 -5.49 -1.73 -10.52
CA ALA A 38 -4.70 -0.71 -11.21
C ALA A 38 -3.25 -1.18 -11.45
N SER A 39 -2.68 -0.77 -12.58
CA SER A 39 -1.24 -0.92 -12.83
C SER A 39 -0.44 0.04 -11.96
N ILE A 40 0.70 -0.43 -11.49
CA ILE A 40 1.67 0.28 -10.67
C ILE A 40 2.99 0.30 -11.43
N SER A 41 3.59 1.49 -11.52
CA SER A 41 4.96 1.68 -12.01
C SER A 41 5.81 2.33 -10.92
N PRO A 42 7.15 2.15 -10.93
CA PRO A 42 8.03 2.86 -10.03
C PRO A 42 7.82 4.39 -10.12
N GLY A 43 7.66 5.04 -8.97
CA GLY A 43 7.34 6.48 -8.87
C GLY A 43 5.84 6.81 -8.90
N ASP A 44 4.96 5.82 -9.14
CA ASP A 44 3.52 6.05 -8.97
C ASP A 44 3.15 6.21 -7.49
N VAL A 45 2.35 7.23 -7.17
CA VAL A 45 1.81 7.40 -5.81
C VAL A 45 0.72 6.37 -5.54
N LEU A 46 0.94 5.51 -4.55
CA LEU A 46 0.00 4.48 -4.10
C LEU A 46 -1.05 5.06 -3.16
N ALA A 47 -0.59 5.80 -2.14
CA ALA A 47 -1.43 6.39 -1.11
C ALA A 47 -0.76 7.61 -0.47
N GLU A 48 -1.55 8.48 0.14
CA GLU A 48 -1.09 9.52 1.04
C GLU A 48 -1.04 8.96 2.47
N VAL A 49 0.11 9.11 3.13
CA VAL A 49 0.31 8.70 4.51
C VAL A 49 0.41 9.95 5.38
N GLU A 50 -0.52 10.08 6.32
CA GLU A 50 -0.51 11.13 7.32
C GLU A 50 0.31 10.68 8.53
N THR A 51 1.25 11.53 8.94
CA THR A 51 2.05 11.38 10.14
C THR A 51 1.84 12.59 11.06
N ASP A 52 2.41 12.55 12.26
CA ASP A 52 2.39 13.68 13.21
C ASP A 52 3.07 14.95 12.67
N LYS A 53 4.00 14.80 11.72
CA LYS A 53 4.80 15.90 11.18
C LYS A 53 4.31 16.42 9.84
N ALA A 54 3.83 15.55 8.97
CA ALA A 54 3.49 15.86 7.59
C ALA A 54 2.63 14.76 6.95
N THR A 55 1.95 15.12 5.87
CA THR A 55 1.40 14.17 4.90
C THR A 55 2.47 13.89 3.84
N ILE A 56 2.81 12.61 3.65
CA ILE A 56 3.83 12.17 2.73
C ILE A 56 3.19 11.22 1.70
N GLU A 57 3.62 11.34 0.45
CA GLU A 57 3.18 10.45 -0.62
C GLU A 57 3.98 9.14 -0.58
N TRP A 58 3.27 8.02 -0.51
CA TRP A 58 3.88 6.70 -0.62
C TRP A 58 3.98 6.31 -2.09
N GLU A 59 5.19 6.37 -2.64
CA GLU A 59 5.51 5.95 -4.00
C GLU A 59 5.81 4.46 -4.11
N ALA A 60 5.39 3.86 -5.22
CA ALA A 60 5.75 2.50 -5.58
C ALA A 60 7.23 2.41 -5.96
N GLN A 61 7.89 1.37 -5.45
CA GLN A 61 9.28 1.05 -5.81
C GLN A 61 9.37 -0.03 -6.89
N GLU A 62 8.31 -0.82 -7.03
CA GLU A 62 8.25 -1.94 -7.97
C GLU A 62 7.10 -1.76 -8.95
N GLU A 63 7.23 -2.41 -10.11
CA GLU A 63 6.16 -2.47 -11.11
C GLU A 63 5.21 -3.65 -10.84
N GLY A 64 3.96 -3.52 -11.23
CA GLY A 64 2.98 -4.61 -11.10
C GLY A 64 1.54 -4.14 -11.13
N PHE A 65 0.68 -4.84 -10.41
CA PHE A 65 -0.74 -4.53 -10.29
C PHE A 65 -1.18 -4.56 -8.83
N LEU A 66 -2.02 -3.61 -8.41
CA LEU A 66 -2.59 -3.58 -7.07
C LEU A 66 -3.59 -4.73 -6.92
N ALA A 67 -3.20 -5.83 -6.30
CA ALA A 67 -4.09 -6.99 -6.16
C ALA A 67 -5.27 -6.71 -5.22
N LYS A 68 -4.99 -6.25 -4.00
CA LYS A 68 -6.00 -6.02 -2.96
C LYS A 68 -5.49 -5.08 -1.88
N ILE A 69 -6.39 -4.25 -1.34
CA ILE A 69 -6.13 -3.43 -0.14
C ILE A 69 -6.59 -4.23 1.08
N ILE A 70 -5.62 -4.65 1.91
CA ILE A 70 -5.85 -5.49 3.10
C ILE A 70 -6.18 -4.68 4.36
N LYS A 71 -5.81 -3.40 4.39
CA LYS A 71 -6.16 -2.46 5.45
C LYS A 71 -6.87 -1.29 4.77
N GLY A 72 -8.20 -1.30 4.87
CA GLY A 72 -9.03 -0.19 4.40
C GLY A 72 -8.89 1.04 5.31
N ASP A 73 -9.45 2.15 4.84
CA ASP A 73 -9.54 3.43 5.55
C ASP A 73 -10.26 3.29 6.91
#